data_AF-A0A379B195-F1
#
_entry.id   AF-A0A379B195-F1
#
_cell.length_a   1.000
_cell.length_b   1.000
_cell.length_c   1.000
_cell.angle_alpha   90.00
_cell.angle_beta   90.00
_cell.angle_gamma   90.00
#
_symmetry.space_group_name_H-M   'P 1'
#
loop_
_entity.id
_entity.type
_entity.pdbx_description
1 polymer ?
#
loop_
_entity_poly.entity_id
_entity_poly.type
_entity_poly.pdbx_seq_one_letter_code
_entity_poly.pdbx_strand_id
1 'polypeptide(L)'
;MRLLQRALLAAEAAGIRAVIVLNKADLPETALWLEKLKFYETLGYPVIETRVLENADSLRPVLQGHSNILLGQSGMGKSTLANALLGSQTARTGDISAALDSGKHHHPRPAL
;
A
#
# COMPACT_ATOMS: atom_id res chain seq x y z
N MET A 1 12.62 -5.55 1.12
CA MET A 1 12.68 -5.73 -0.36
C MET A 1 11.92 -6.97 -0.85
N ARG A 2 12.09 -8.16 -0.26
CA ARG A 2 11.40 -9.39 -0.71
C ARG A 2 9.87 -9.28 -0.83
N LEU A 3 9.21 -8.58 0.11
CA LEU A 3 7.75 -8.38 0.06
C LEU A 3 7.33 -7.53 -1.15
N LEU A 4 8.05 -6.44 -1.44
CA LEU A 4 7.78 -5.56 -2.58
C LEU A 4 7.85 -6.37 -3.88
N GLN A 5 8.94 -7.12 -4.09
CA GLN A 5 9.11 -7.93 -5.29
C GLN A 5 7.98 -8.95 -5.49
N ARG A 6 7.55 -9.63 -4.43
CA ARG A 6 6.43 -10.58 -4.48
C ARG A 6 5.10 -9.89 -4.76
N ALA A 7 4.87 -8.71 -4.19
CA ALA A 7 3.65 -7.94 -4.42
C ALA A 7 3.57 -7.45 -5.88
N LEU A 8 4.67 -6.91 -6.42
CA LEU A 8 4.74 -6.49 -7.82
C LEU A 8 4.51 -7.67 -8.76
N LEU A 9 5.18 -8.80 -8.52
CA LEU A 9 4.99 -10.01 -9.33
C LEU A 9 3.54 -10.52 -9.29
N ALA A 10 2.91 -10.52 -8.11
CA ALA A 10 1.51 -10.94 -7.98
C ALA A 10 0.54 -9.96 -8.66
N ALA A 11 0.80 -8.66 -8.59
CA ALA A 11 0.00 -7.63 -9.24
C ALA A 11 0.07 -7.75 -10.77
N GLU A 12 1.28 -7.91 -11.32
CA GLU A 12 1.49 -8.15 -12.75
C GLU A 12 0.79 -9.43 -13.22
N ALA A 13 0.95 -10.54 -12.50
CA ALA A 13 0.29 -11.80 -12.83
C ALA A 13 -1.25 -11.72 -12.81
N ALA A 14 -1.81 -10.81 -12.00
CA ALA A 14 -3.24 -10.56 -11.91
C ALA A 14 -3.74 -9.44 -12.84
N GLY A 15 -2.86 -8.79 -13.61
CA GLY A 15 -3.21 -7.62 -14.43
C GLY A 15 -3.66 -6.40 -13.61
N ILE A 16 -3.22 -6.30 -12.36
CA ILE A 16 -3.56 -5.21 -11.45
C ILE A 16 -2.43 -4.17 -11.50
N ARG A 17 -2.79 -2.91 -11.75
CA ARG A 17 -1.82 -1.79 -11.70
C ARG A 17 -1.24 -1.67 -10.29
N ALA A 18 0.08 -1.73 -10.18
CA ALA A 18 0.81 -1.49 -8.93
C ALA A 18 1.39 -0.07 -8.88
N VAL A 19 1.33 0.54 -7.70
CA VAL A 19 1.97 1.82 -7.37
C VAL A 19 2.78 1.63 -6.10
N ILE A 20 4.03 2.12 -6.10
CA ILE A 20 4.90 2.03 -4.94
C ILE A 20 4.78 3.33 -4.15
N VAL A 21 4.45 3.21 -2.86
CA VAL A 21 4.31 4.37 -1.97
C VAL A 21 5.41 4.33 -0.93
N LEU A 22 6.28 5.35 -0.92
CA LEU A 22 7.29 5.57 0.11
C LEU A 22 6.72 6.53 1.16
N ASN A 23 6.23 5.95 2.26
CA ASN A 23 5.69 6.72 3.37
C ASN A 23 6.81 7.16 4.35
N LYS A 24 6.53 8.20 5.15
CA LYS A 24 7.44 8.81 6.13
C LYS A 24 8.66 9.46 5.48
N ALA A 25 8.46 10.12 4.33
CA ALA A 25 9.51 10.81 3.57
C ALA A 25 10.17 11.99 4.31
N ASP A 26 9.76 12.27 5.55
CA ASP A 26 10.43 13.14 6.51
C ASP A 26 11.65 12.47 7.19
N LEU A 27 11.71 11.14 7.23
CA LEU A 27 12.78 10.41 7.92
C LEU A 27 14.05 10.28 7.05
N PRO A 28 15.25 10.57 7.58
CA PRO A 28 16.51 10.49 6.82
C PRO A 28 16.77 9.12 6.17
N GLU A 29 16.31 8.05 6.81
CA GLU A 29 16.48 6.68 6.32
C GLU A 29 15.71 6.42 5.01
N THR A 30 14.69 7.23 4.69
CA THR A 30 13.91 7.10 3.45
C THR A 30 14.70 7.49 2.21
N ALA A 31 15.71 8.36 2.32
CA ALA A 31 16.56 8.75 1.19
C ALA A 31 17.28 7.52 0.58
N LEU A 32 17.77 6.60 1.44
CA LEU A 32 18.38 5.35 0.98
C LEU A 32 17.37 4.43 0.28
N TRP A 33 16.10 4.46 0.70
CA TRP A 33 15.04 3.69 0.07
C TRP A 33 14.64 4.30 -1.27
N LEU A 34 14.57 5.62 -1.39
CA LEU A 34 14.26 6.31 -2.63
C LEU A 34 15.25 5.92 -3.74
N GLU A 35 16.56 5.92 -3.45
CA GLU A 35 17.58 5.47 -4.41
C GLU A 35 17.35 4.02 -4.88
N LYS A 36 16.95 3.12 -3.97
CA LYS A 36 16.62 1.73 -4.33
C LYS A 36 15.34 1.63 -5.14
N LEU A 37 14.41 2.55 -4.95
CA LEU A 37 13.12 2.58 -5.63
C LEU A 37 13.20 3.14 -7.04
N LYS A 38 14.18 4.01 -7.34
CA LYS A 38 14.45 4.50 -8.70
C LYS A 38 14.57 3.37 -9.73
N PHE A 39 15.17 2.24 -9.36
CA PHE A 39 15.22 1.07 -10.24
C PHE A 39 13.83 0.61 -10.67
N TYR A 40 12.83 0.62 -9.78
CA TYR A 40 11.47 0.22 -10.11
C TYR A 40 10.73 1.27 -10.95
N GLU A 41 11.08 2.55 -10.81
CA GLU A 41 10.60 3.59 -11.74
C GLU A 41 11.07 3.31 -13.17
N THR A 42 12.32 2.87 -13.35
CA THR A 42 12.82 2.48 -14.69
C THR A 42 12.11 1.27 -15.28
N LEU A 43 11.48 0.45 -14.42
CA LEU A 43 10.64 -0.68 -14.83
C LEU A 43 9.17 -0.27 -15.10
N GLY A 44 8.83 1.01 -14.96
CA GLY A 44 7.50 1.54 -15.20
C GLY A 44 6.57 1.54 -14.00
N TYR A 45 7.05 1.21 -12.79
CA TYR A 45 6.25 1.32 -11.57
C TYR A 45 6.33 2.74 -11.02
N PRO A 46 5.20 3.48 -10.90
CA PRO A 46 5.21 4.80 -10.29
C PRO A 46 5.63 4.71 -8.83
N VAL A 47 6.56 5.59 -8.41
CA VAL A 47 6.95 5.77 -7.02
C VAL A 47 6.40 7.11 -6.53
N ILE A 48 5.67 7.07 -5.41
CA ILE A 48 5.10 8.26 -4.79
C ILE A 48 5.61 8.39 -3.37
N GLU A 49 6.28 9.49 -3.09
CA GLU A 49 6.65 9.87 -1.74
C GLU A 49 5.46 10.50 -1.02
N THR A 50 5.27 10.13 0.25
CA THR A 50 4.17 10.66 1.05
C THR A 50 4.55 10.80 2.51
N ARG A 51 3.92 11.79 3.14
CA ARG A 51 3.90 11.98 4.59
C ARG A 51 2.44 11.90 5.01
N VAL A 52 1.97 10.69 5.28
CA VAL A 52 0.54 10.40 5.45
C VAL A 52 -0.13 11.24 6.55
N LEU A 53 0.63 11.64 7.58
CA LEU A 53 0.13 12.47 8.67
C LEU A 53 -0.02 13.95 8.27
N GLU A 54 0.73 14.42 7.28
CA GLU A 54 0.71 15.80 6.81
C GLU A 54 -0.21 15.97 5.61
N ASN A 55 -0.11 15.07 4.64
CA ASN A 55 -0.85 15.14 3.38
C ASN A 55 -0.98 13.75 2.73
N ALA A 56 -2.12 13.10 2.96
CA ALA A 56 -2.50 11.87 2.25
C ALA A 56 -3.14 12.15 0.88
N ASP A 57 -3.48 13.41 0.59
CA ASP A 57 -4.21 13.78 -0.64
C ASP A 57 -3.37 13.59 -1.90
N SER A 58 -2.04 13.55 -1.78
CA SER A 58 -1.13 13.22 -2.90
C SER A 58 -1.43 11.84 -3.51
N LEU A 59 -2.06 10.93 -2.76
CA LEU A 59 -2.45 9.62 -3.25
C LEU A 59 -3.87 9.59 -3.84
N ARG A 60 -4.71 10.61 -3.62
CA ARG A 60 -6.10 10.61 -4.15
C ARG A 60 -6.17 10.42 -5.66
N PRO A 61 -5.35 11.10 -6.49
CA PRO A 61 -5.44 10.97 -7.95
C PRO A 61 -5.20 9.53 -8.44
N VAL A 62 -4.41 8.72 -7.72
CA VAL A 62 -4.12 7.34 -8.11
C VAL A 62 -5.06 6.31 -7.49
N LEU A 63 -5.81 6.69 -6.45
CA LEU A 63 -6.71 5.79 -5.72
C LEU A 63 -8.20 5.99 -6.07
N GLN A 64 -8.60 7.21 -6.44
CA GLN A 64 -10.00 7.53 -6.74
C GLN A 64 -10.53 6.73 -7.93
N GLY A 65 -11.77 6.24 -7.83
CA GLY A 65 -12.40 5.44 -8.88
C GLY A 65 -11.92 3.98 -8.95
N HIS A 66 -11.06 3.55 -8.02
CA HIS A 66 -10.51 2.20 -7.98
C HIS A 66 -10.79 1.49 -6.64
N SER A 67 -10.88 0.16 -6.69
CA SER A 67 -10.78 -0.70 -5.52
C SER A 67 -9.31 -0.96 -5.23
N ASN A 68 -8.82 -0.48 -4.10
CA ASN A 68 -7.39 -0.48 -3.78
C ASN A 68 -7.06 -1.48 -2.67
N ILE A 69 -5.89 -2.11 -2.76
CA ILE A 69 -5.32 -2.96 -1.71
C ILE A 69 -4.00 -2.33 -1.26
N LEU A 70 -3.85 -2.10 0.04
CA LEU A 70 -2.59 -1.63 0.62
C LEU A 70 -1.76 -2.81 1.08
N LEU A 71 -0.53 -2.96 0.56
CA LEU A 71 0.40 -4.02 0.93
C LEU A 71 1.66 -3.43 1.56
N GLY A 72 2.19 -4.08 2.60
CA GLY A 72 3.39 -3.64 3.29
C GLY A 72 3.52 -4.23 4.69
N GLN A 73 4.71 -4.16 5.27
CA GLN A 73 4.96 -4.69 6.62
C GLN A 73 4.17 -3.92 7.69
N SER A 74 4.01 -4.51 8.87
CA SER A 74 3.47 -3.81 10.03
C SER A 74 4.30 -2.55 10.34
N GLY A 75 3.66 -1.47 10.81
CA GLY A 75 4.31 -0.20 11.12
C GLY A 75 4.61 0.75 9.94
N MET A 76 4.33 0.34 8.69
CA MET A 76 4.55 1.16 7.48
C MET A 76 3.48 2.25 7.25
N GLY A 77 2.48 2.35 8.13
CA GLY A 77 1.45 3.39 8.06
C GLY A 77 0.24 3.06 7.18
N LYS A 78 0.01 1.78 6.83
CA LYS A 78 -1.14 1.34 6.02
C LYS A 78 -2.49 1.74 6.61
N SER A 79 -2.71 1.44 7.90
CA SER A 79 -3.95 1.78 8.60
C SER A 79 -4.12 3.29 8.75
N THR A 80 -3.02 4.00 9.05
CA THR A 80 -3.00 5.46 9.09
C THR A 80 -3.41 6.06 7.75
N LEU A 81 -2.89 5.52 6.64
CA LEU A 81 -3.23 5.96 5.30
C LEU A 81 -4.69 5.70 4.95
N ALA A 82 -5.19 4.50 5.23
CA ALA A 82 -6.59 4.18 5.03
C ALA A 82 -7.50 5.15 5.79
N ASN A 83 -7.20 5.42 7.06
CA ASN A 83 -7.97 6.35 7.89
C ASN A 83 -7.93 7.79 7.37
N ALA A 84 -6.76 8.26 6.94
CA ALA A 84 -6.57 9.60 6.40
C ALA A 84 -7.36 9.80 5.10
N LEU A 85 -7.38 8.80 4.21
CA LEU A 85 -8.08 8.87 2.93
C LEU A 85 -9.60 8.74 3.06
N LEU A 86 -10.08 7.91 4.01
CA LEU A 86 -11.50 7.63 4.23
C LEU A 86 -12.20 8.69 5.09
N GLY A 87 -11.49 9.66 5.64
CA GLY A 87 -12.11 10.78 6.36
C GLY A 87 -12.72 10.42 7.72
N SER A 88 -12.08 9.51 8.46
CA SER A 88 -12.37 9.13 9.87
C SER A 88 -13.82 8.70 10.19
N GLN A 89 -14.03 7.38 10.30
CA GLN A 89 -14.97 6.61 11.18
C GLN A 89 -15.39 5.25 10.58
N THR A 90 -14.91 4.84 9.41
CA THR A 90 -15.34 3.57 8.76
C THR A 90 -14.39 2.38 8.93
N ALA A 91 -13.21 2.58 9.51
CA ALA A 91 -12.27 1.51 9.76
C ALA A 91 -12.22 1.24 11.26
N ARG A 92 -13.01 0.28 11.74
CA ARG A 92 -12.67 -0.41 12.99
C ARG A 92 -11.25 -0.95 12.81
N THR A 93 -10.30 -0.32 13.49
CA THR A 93 -8.86 -0.53 13.34
C THR A 93 -8.46 -2.01 13.51
N GLY A 94 -9.34 -2.83 14.11
CA GLY A 94 -9.19 -4.28 14.23
C GLY A 94 -9.47 -5.09 12.94
N ASP A 95 -10.49 -4.75 12.15
CA ASP A 95 -10.93 -5.58 11.01
C ASP A 95 -9.99 -5.46 9.81
N ILE A 96 -9.43 -4.27 9.58
CA ILE A 96 -8.44 -4.01 8.52
C ILE A 96 -7.08 -4.63 8.88
N SER A 97 -6.71 -4.63 10.17
CA SER A 97 -5.46 -5.24 10.62
C SER A 97 -5.48 -6.77 10.49
N ALA A 98 -6.59 -7.42 10.83
CA ALA A 98 -6.72 -8.87 10.70
C ALA A 98 -6.67 -9.32 9.23
N ALA A 99 -7.29 -8.57 8.31
CA ALA A 99 -7.30 -8.89 6.88
C ALA A 99 -5.97 -8.58 6.16
N LEU A 100 -5.22 -7.56 6.60
CA LEU A 100 -3.92 -7.22 5.99
C LEU A 100 -2.72 -7.96 6.61
N ASP A 101 -2.78 -8.32 7.90
CA ASP A 101 -1.72 -9.06 8.60
C ASP A 101 -1.85 -10.57 8.41
N SER A 102 -3.07 -11.07 8.22
CA SER A 102 -3.30 -12.45 7.78
C SER A 102 -3.40 -12.49 6.25
N GLY A 103 -2.37 -13.01 5.60
CA GLY A 103 -2.50 -13.57 4.24
C GLY A 103 -3.42 -14.80 4.22
N LYS A 104 -4.63 -14.69 4.77
CA LYS A 104 -5.64 -15.75 4.77
C LYS A 104 -6.65 -15.46 3.69
N HIS A 105 -6.48 -16.15 2.58
CA HIS A 105 -7.55 -16.43 1.64
C HIS A 105 -8.75 -17.01 2.41
N HIS A 106 -9.83 -16.25 2.57
CA HIS A 106 -11.13 -16.84 2.82
C HIS A 106 -11.76 -17.12 1.45
N HIS A 107 -11.50 -18.31 0.90
CA HIS A 107 -12.42 -18.89 -0.07
C HIS A 107 -13.67 -19.31 0.73
N PRO A 108 -14.85 -18.69 0.51
CA PRO A 108 -16.08 -19.27 1.03
C PRO A 108 -16.26 -20.63 0.34
N ARG A 109 -16.17 -21.72 1.11
CA ARG A 109 -16.66 -23.02 0.65
C ARG A 109 -18.18 -22.91 0.51
N PRO A 110 -18.78 -23.28 -0.63
CA PRO A 110 -20.22 -23.41 -0.71
C PRO A 110 -20.65 -24.51 0.25
N ALA A 111 -21.64 -24.22 1.09
CA ALA A 111 -22.33 -25.22 1.87
C ALA A 111 -23.14 -26.11 0.90
N LEU A 112 -22.86 -27.41 0.93
CA LEU A 112 -23.79 -28.46 0.53
C LEU A 112 -24.38 -29.07 1.80
#